data_AF-A0A6V7I293-F1
#
_entry.id   AF-A0A6V7I293-F1
#
_cell.length_a   1.000
_cell.length_b   1.000
_cell.length_c   1.000
_cell.angle_alpha   90.00
_cell.angle_beta   90.00
_cell.angle_gamma   90.00
#
_symmetry.space_group_name_H-M   'P 1'
#
loop_
_entity.id
_entity.type
_entity.pdbx_description
1 polymer ?
#
loop_
_entity_poly.entity_id
_entity_poly.type
_entity_poly.pdbx_seq_one_letter_code
_entity_poly.pdbx_strand_id
1 'polypeptide(L)'
;GMPPPLKKRRIEEPTSEIPDVLQGEIARLDQRFKVSLDPAQQAGSKCIQLICWLDDRHLPCVPPVSVSVPSDYPHTPPRCVMAPHEYATTFLSAVQKALNARISKLPKKFSVSQLLDTWEMSVRQASSPKQSTAPITATSILFGL
;
A
#
# COMPACT_ATOMS: atom_id res chain seq x y z
N GLY A 1 23.34 16.36 -54.30
CA GLY A 1 22.70 15.19 -53.63
C GLY A 1 22.77 15.39 -52.14
N MET A 2 21.66 15.20 -51.42
CA MET A 2 21.61 15.31 -49.96
C MET A 2 22.22 14.06 -49.31
N PRO A 3 22.92 14.18 -48.16
CA PRO A 3 23.53 13.03 -47.49
C PRO A 3 22.46 12.13 -46.84
N PRO A 4 22.74 10.82 -46.70
CA PRO A 4 21.78 9.87 -46.16
C PRO A 4 21.57 10.09 -44.65
N PRO A 5 20.36 9.87 -44.12
CA PRO A 5 20.06 10.07 -42.71
C PRO A 5 20.82 9.07 -41.83
N LEU A 6 21.49 9.60 -40.82
CA LEU A 6 22.19 8.84 -39.79
C LEU A 6 21.20 7.88 -39.11
N LYS A 7 21.49 6.58 -39.20
CA LYS A 7 20.78 5.53 -38.45
C LYS A 7 20.98 5.81 -36.96
N LYS A 8 19.98 6.39 -36.32
CA LYS A 8 19.90 6.45 -34.85
C LYS A 8 19.91 5.02 -34.35
N ARG A 9 21.00 4.61 -33.69
CA ARG A 9 21.04 3.36 -32.91
C ARG A 9 19.87 3.42 -31.94
N ARG A 10 18.94 2.46 -32.04
CA ARG A 10 17.98 2.19 -30.98
C ARG A 10 18.81 1.85 -29.75
N ILE A 11 18.89 2.79 -28.81
CA ILE A 11 19.23 2.48 -27.44
C ILE A 11 18.07 1.61 -26.95
N GLU A 12 18.33 0.34 -26.71
CA GLU A 12 17.44 -0.49 -25.92
C GLU A 12 17.29 0.21 -24.57
N GLU A 13 16.14 0.84 -24.35
CA GLU A 13 15.72 1.18 -23.00
C GLU A 13 15.72 -0.13 -22.22
N PRO A 14 16.45 -0.22 -21.09
CA PRO A 14 16.31 -1.37 -20.22
C PRO A 14 14.85 -1.39 -19.79
N THR A 15 14.09 -2.32 -20.35
CA THR A 15 12.76 -2.65 -19.87
C THR A 15 12.96 -3.00 -18.40
N SER A 16 12.45 -2.16 -17.50
CA SER A 16 12.39 -2.45 -16.07
C SER A 16 11.46 -3.66 -15.89
N GLU A 17 11.96 -4.85 -16.17
CA GLU A 17 11.19 -6.09 -16.09
C GLU A 17 10.84 -6.34 -14.63
N ILE A 18 9.54 -6.57 -14.39
CA ILE A 18 9.01 -6.90 -13.07
C ILE A 18 9.49 -8.31 -12.71
N PRO A 19 10.11 -8.54 -11.54
CA PRO A 19 10.54 -9.88 -11.13
C PRO A 19 9.38 -10.87 -11.06
N ASP A 20 9.60 -12.12 -11.47
CA ASP A 20 8.57 -13.19 -11.53
C ASP A 20 7.79 -13.35 -10.22
N VAL A 21 8.48 -13.25 -9.07
CA VAL A 21 7.85 -13.35 -7.75
C VAL A 21 6.84 -12.23 -7.55
N LEU A 22 7.20 -10.99 -7.89
CA LEU A 22 6.33 -9.83 -7.77
C LEU A 22 5.17 -9.91 -8.78
N GLN A 23 5.45 -10.34 -10.01
CA GLN A 23 4.41 -10.56 -11.02
C GLN A 23 3.40 -11.61 -10.55
N GLY A 24 3.86 -12.73 -10.00
CA GLY A 24 3.02 -13.80 -9.48
C GLY A 24 2.22 -13.38 -8.23
N GLU A 25 2.73 -12.47 -7.41
CA GLU A 25 1.94 -11.87 -6.32
C GLU A 25 0.85 -10.95 -6.86
N ILE A 26 1.19 -10.04 -7.77
CA ILE A 26 0.22 -9.12 -8.39
C ILE A 26 -0.90 -9.90 -9.09
N ALA A 27 -0.55 -10.96 -9.82
CA ALA A 27 -1.51 -11.80 -10.53
C ALA A 27 -2.47 -12.56 -9.61
N ARG A 28 -2.12 -12.75 -8.33
CA ARG A 28 -2.94 -13.45 -7.33
C ARG A 28 -3.63 -12.51 -6.35
N LEU A 29 -3.44 -11.20 -6.47
CA LEU A 29 -4.15 -10.23 -5.65
C LEU A 29 -5.66 -10.39 -5.83
N ASP A 30 -6.39 -10.18 -4.73
CA ASP A 30 -7.84 -10.07 -4.81
C ASP A 30 -8.23 -8.92 -5.76
N GLN A 31 -9.29 -9.13 -6.54
CA GLN A 31 -9.79 -8.18 -7.54
C GLN A 31 -10.11 -6.79 -6.99
N ARG A 32 -10.33 -6.65 -5.67
CA ARG A 32 -10.48 -5.37 -4.98
C ARG A 32 -9.22 -4.51 -5.02
N PHE A 33 -8.06 -5.10 -5.21
CA PHE A 33 -6.81 -4.36 -5.38
C PHE A 33 -6.54 -4.12 -6.86
N LYS A 34 -6.46 -2.85 -7.26
CA LYS A 34 -5.91 -2.48 -8.57
C LYS A 34 -4.48 -2.04 -8.37
N VAL A 35 -3.59 -2.43 -9.27
CA VAL A 35 -2.16 -2.11 -9.18
C VAL A 35 -1.68 -1.66 -10.55
N SER A 36 -0.90 -0.58 -10.57
CA SER A 36 -0.16 -0.15 -11.75
C SER A 36 1.28 0.17 -11.37
N LEU A 37 2.18 0.19 -12.34
CA LEU A 37 3.47 0.85 -12.18
C LEU A 37 3.26 2.35 -12.03
N ASP A 38 4.11 3.00 -11.23
CA ASP A 38 4.16 4.46 -11.15
C ASP A 38 4.79 5.03 -12.43
N PRO A 39 4.06 5.88 -13.20
CA PRO A 39 4.62 6.52 -14.39
C PRO A 39 5.82 7.43 -14.08
N ALA A 40 5.96 7.92 -12.84
CA ALA A 40 7.08 8.74 -12.40
C ALA A 40 8.33 7.91 -12.05
N GLN A 41 8.26 6.57 -12.19
CA GLN A 41 9.41 5.70 -11.94
C GLN A 41 10.58 6.06 -12.86
N GLN A 42 11.71 6.40 -12.26
CA GLN A 42 12.92 6.73 -13.01
C GLN A 42 13.59 5.47 -13.55
N ALA A 43 14.03 5.51 -14.81
CA ALA A 43 14.84 4.45 -15.40
C ALA A 43 16.13 4.21 -14.57
N GLY A 44 16.42 2.96 -14.25
CA GLY A 44 17.55 2.58 -13.38
C GLY A 44 17.31 2.70 -11.87
N SER A 45 16.06 2.97 -11.44
CA SER A 45 15.70 2.93 -10.02
C SER A 45 15.94 1.53 -9.42
N LYS A 46 16.49 1.49 -8.20
CA LYS A 46 16.69 0.24 -7.44
C LYS A 46 15.39 -0.31 -6.82
N CYS A 47 14.28 0.37 -7.02
CA CYS A 47 12.98 -0.04 -6.49
C CYS A 47 11.94 0.07 -7.59
N ILE A 48 11.02 -0.87 -7.62
CA ILE A 48 9.81 -0.79 -8.42
C ILE A 48 8.77 0.00 -7.63
N GLN A 49 8.25 1.07 -8.22
CA GLN A 49 7.18 1.87 -7.65
C GLN A 49 5.84 1.40 -8.22
N LEU A 50 4.93 1.08 -7.32
CA LEU A 50 3.56 0.70 -7.63
C LEU A 50 2.60 1.75 -7.09
N ILE A 51 1.54 2.02 -7.83
CA ILE A 51 0.38 2.74 -7.35
C ILE A 51 -0.72 1.69 -7.15
N CYS A 52 -1.27 1.64 -5.94
CA CYS A 52 -2.26 0.64 -5.54
C CYS A 52 -3.57 1.32 -5.11
N TRP A 53 -4.69 0.83 -5.64
CA TRP A 53 -6.04 1.28 -5.28
C TRP A 53 -6.81 0.17 -4.57
N LEU A 54 -7.74 0.57 -3.71
CA LEU A 54 -8.70 -0.30 -3.04
C LEU A 54 -10.09 0.00 -3.56
N ASP A 55 -10.60 -0.91 -4.36
CA ASP A 55 -11.92 -0.92 -5.00
C ASP A 55 -12.79 -1.98 -4.31
N ASP A 56 -13.17 -1.70 -3.07
CA ASP A 56 -14.10 -2.53 -2.29
C ASP A 56 -15.39 -1.75 -2.02
N ARG A 57 -16.50 -2.20 -2.62
CA ARG A 57 -17.83 -1.60 -2.51
C ARG A 57 -18.36 -1.47 -1.08
N HIS A 58 -17.80 -2.20 -0.12
CA HIS A 58 -18.21 -2.16 1.29
C HIS A 58 -17.35 -1.23 2.14
N LEU A 59 -16.34 -0.59 1.54
CA LEU A 59 -15.45 0.34 2.20
C LEU A 59 -15.59 1.73 1.58
N PRO A 60 -15.32 2.81 2.35
CA PRO A 60 -15.26 4.14 1.78
C PRO A 60 -14.10 4.24 0.80
N CYS A 61 -14.29 5.05 -0.25
CA CYS A 61 -13.21 5.36 -1.18
C CYS A 61 -12.05 6.05 -0.44
N VAL A 62 -10.85 5.54 -0.67
CA VAL A 62 -9.60 6.09 -0.15
C VAL A 62 -8.67 6.45 -1.30
N PRO A 63 -7.80 7.45 -1.13
CA PRO A 63 -6.74 7.72 -2.10
C PRO A 63 -5.84 6.50 -2.30
N PRO A 64 -5.25 6.34 -3.50
CA PRO A 64 -4.29 5.29 -3.74
C PRO A 64 -3.06 5.43 -2.83
N VAL A 65 -2.39 4.30 -2.60
CA VAL A 65 -1.13 4.24 -1.87
C VAL A 65 0.02 3.90 -2.80
N SER A 66 1.17 4.50 -2.54
CA SER A 66 2.40 4.16 -3.25
C SER A 66 3.09 3.01 -2.52
N VAL A 67 3.44 1.95 -3.25
CA VAL A 67 4.19 0.81 -2.72
C VAL A 67 5.54 0.74 -3.42
N SER A 68 6.61 0.85 -2.64
CA SER A 68 7.99 0.72 -3.11
C SER A 68 8.48 -0.70 -2.85
N VAL A 69 8.77 -1.46 -3.91
CA VAL A 69 9.30 -2.82 -3.86
C VAL A 69 10.81 -2.77 -4.14
N PRO A 70 11.68 -3.20 -3.22
CA PRO A 70 13.13 -3.09 -3.40
C PRO A 70 13.66 -4.14 -4.40
N SER A 71 14.82 -3.87 -5.01
CA SER A 71 15.45 -4.75 -6.01
C SER A 71 15.81 -6.15 -5.49
N ASP A 72 15.99 -6.32 -4.18
CA ASP A 72 16.30 -7.60 -3.53
C ASP A 72 15.05 -8.32 -2.99
N TYR A 73 13.85 -7.88 -3.39
CA TYR A 73 12.60 -8.55 -3.04
C TYR A 73 12.63 -10.04 -3.47
N PRO A 74 12.19 -11.00 -2.62
CA PRO A 74 11.48 -10.84 -1.35
C PRO A 74 12.36 -10.82 -0.09
N HIS A 75 13.67 -10.61 -0.20
CA HIS A 75 14.56 -10.57 0.97
C HIS A 75 14.30 -9.34 1.84
N THR A 76 14.12 -8.18 1.22
CA THR A 76 13.64 -6.95 1.86
C THR A 76 12.16 -6.73 1.53
N PRO A 77 11.29 -6.45 2.52
CA PRO A 77 9.85 -6.30 2.27
C PRO A 77 9.51 -4.99 1.54
N PRO A 78 8.31 -4.90 0.92
CA PRO A 78 7.85 -3.68 0.30
C PRO A 78 7.51 -2.62 1.36
N ARG A 79 7.51 -1.35 0.97
CA ARG A 79 7.16 -0.22 1.84
C ARG A 79 5.95 0.50 1.29
N CYS A 80 4.97 0.79 2.15
CA CYS A 80 3.82 1.60 1.80
C CYS A 80 4.06 3.05 2.20
N VAL A 81 3.73 3.98 1.30
CA VAL A 81 3.64 5.41 1.58
C VAL A 81 2.24 5.86 1.21
N MET A 82 1.49 6.33 2.20
CA MET A 82 0.28 7.10 1.95
C MET A 82 0.71 8.53 1.65
N ALA A 83 0.33 9.07 0.50
CA ALA A 83 0.71 10.44 0.14
C ALA A 83 0.32 11.40 1.27
N PRO A 84 1.20 12.33 1.70
CA PRO A 84 0.82 13.39 2.63
C PRO A 84 -0.25 14.23 1.94
N HIS A 85 -1.50 14.08 2.35
CA HIS A 85 -2.56 14.93 1.82
C HIS A 85 -2.52 16.24 2.61
N GLU A 86 -2.35 17.36 1.92
CA GLU A 86 -2.51 18.71 2.49
C GLU A 86 -3.88 18.90 3.17
N TYR A 87 -4.85 18.02 2.84
CA TYR A 87 -6.18 17.92 3.42
C TYR A 87 -6.44 16.54 4.06
N ALA A 88 -5.50 16.03 4.85
CA ALA A 88 -5.69 14.76 5.56
C ALA A 88 -6.90 14.84 6.51
N THR A 89 -7.99 14.15 6.15
CA THR A 89 -9.18 14.06 7.01
C THR A 89 -8.88 13.27 8.28
N THR A 90 -9.72 13.43 9.31
CA THR A 90 -9.64 12.64 10.55
C THR A 90 -9.68 11.14 10.27
N PHE A 91 -10.46 10.74 9.27
CA PHE A 91 -10.54 9.38 8.77
C PHE A 91 -9.20 8.92 8.16
N LEU A 92 -8.63 9.66 7.20
CA LEU A 92 -7.35 9.29 6.58
C LEU A 92 -6.19 9.25 7.59
N SER A 93 -6.19 10.17 8.56
CA SER A 93 -5.23 10.13 9.68
C SER A 93 -5.39 8.86 10.53
N ALA A 94 -6.63 8.43 10.78
CA ALA A 94 -6.89 7.19 11.49
C ALA A 94 -6.44 5.95 10.69
N VAL A 95 -6.67 5.93 9.37
CA VAL A 95 -6.17 4.87 8.48
C VAL A 95 -4.64 4.80 8.54
N GLN A 96 -3.94 5.93 8.38
CA GLN A 96 -2.48 5.98 8.40
C GLN A 96 -1.91 5.51 9.75
N LYS A 97 -2.52 5.93 10.87
CA LYS A 97 -2.12 5.48 12.21
C LYS A 97 -2.32 3.98 12.38
N ALA A 98 -3.47 3.46 11.98
CA ALA A 98 -3.77 2.02 12.05
C ALA A 98 -2.82 1.20 11.17
N LEU A 99 -2.54 1.67 9.95
CA LEU A 99 -1.62 1.03 9.01
C LEU A 99 -0.20 0.95 9.58
N ASN A 100 0.34 2.06 10.07
CA ASN A 100 1.67 2.09 10.69
C ASN A 100 1.76 1.13 11.89
N ALA A 101 0.72 1.10 12.73
CA ALA A 101 0.66 0.22 13.90
C ALA A 101 0.54 -1.28 13.55
N ARG A 102 -0.01 -1.61 12.37
CA ARG A 102 -0.07 -2.99 11.88
C ARG A 102 1.21 -3.40 11.17
N ILE A 103 1.78 -2.53 10.33
CA ILE A 103 3.07 -2.78 9.67
C ILE A 103 4.17 -3.05 10.70
N SER A 104 4.19 -2.32 11.82
CA SER A 104 5.16 -2.56 12.89
C SER A 104 5.04 -3.92 13.57
N LYS A 105 3.91 -4.62 13.39
CA LYS A 105 3.63 -5.96 13.92
C LYS A 105 3.75 -7.06 12.86
N LEU A 106 3.95 -6.70 11.60
CA LEU A 106 4.18 -7.70 10.55
C LEU A 106 5.53 -8.41 10.79
N PRO A 107 5.69 -9.65 10.30
CA PRO A 107 6.97 -10.33 10.32
C PRO A 107 8.04 -9.51 9.60
N LYS A 108 9.33 -9.80 9.87
CA LYS A 108 10.46 -9.09 9.22
C LYS A 108 10.41 -9.14 7.68
N LYS A 109 9.77 -10.17 7.13
CA LYS A 109 9.53 -10.34 5.70
C LYS A 109 8.03 -10.49 5.49
N PHE A 110 7.49 -9.70 4.58
CA PHE A 110 6.09 -9.78 4.18
C PHE A 110 5.98 -9.41 2.70
N SER A 111 4.90 -9.86 2.10
CA SER A 111 4.60 -9.71 0.67
C SER A 111 3.85 -8.43 0.33
N VAL A 112 3.74 -8.11 -0.96
CA VAL A 112 2.87 -7.01 -1.42
C VAL A 112 1.42 -7.30 -1.05
N SER A 113 0.98 -8.55 -1.21
CA SER A 113 -0.39 -8.97 -0.83
C SER A 113 -0.66 -8.71 0.66
N GLN A 114 0.24 -9.16 1.55
CA GLN A 114 0.11 -8.94 2.99
C GLN A 114 0.10 -7.46 3.38
N LEU A 115 0.89 -6.63 2.71
CA LEU A 115 0.89 -5.19 2.91
C LEU A 115 -0.44 -4.55 2.50
N LEU A 116 -0.98 -4.93 1.34
CA LEU A 116 -2.25 -4.41 0.84
C LEU A 116 -3.46 -4.87 1.67
N ASP A 117 -3.47 -6.12 2.13
CA ASP A 117 -4.47 -6.60 3.10
C ASP A 117 -4.38 -5.85 4.43
N THR A 118 -3.16 -5.52 4.87
CA THR A 118 -2.95 -4.71 6.07
C THR A 118 -3.51 -3.29 5.91
N TRP A 119 -3.35 -2.70 4.73
CA TRP A 119 -3.95 -1.42 4.40
C TRP A 119 -5.47 -1.48 4.36
N GLU A 120 -6.06 -2.47 3.70
CA GLU A 120 -7.51 -2.68 3.68
C GLU A 120 -8.09 -2.83 5.09
N MET A 121 -7.47 -3.66 5.94
CA MET A 121 -7.87 -3.80 7.34
C MET A 121 -7.82 -2.48 8.12
N SER A 122 -6.88 -1.61 7.77
CA SER A 122 -6.72 -0.28 8.39
C SER A 122 -7.82 0.68 7.95
N VAL A 123 -8.24 0.62 6.67
CA VAL A 123 -9.41 1.33 6.14
C VAL A 123 -10.66 0.86 6.89
N ARG A 124 -10.91 -0.45 6.93
CA ARG A 124 -12.05 -1.04 7.64
C ARG A 124 -12.14 -0.60 9.09
N GLN A 125 -11.02 -0.65 9.82
CA GLN A 125 -10.96 -0.22 11.22
C GLN A 125 -11.31 1.26 11.40
N ALA A 126 -10.81 2.13 10.51
CA ALA A 126 -11.10 3.56 10.58
C ALA A 126 -12.54 3.90 10.18
N SER A 127 -13.18 3.04 9.38
CA SER A 127 -14.59 3.18 8.95
C SER A 127 -15.59 2.64 9.96
N SER A 128 -15.17 1.75 10.86
CA SER A 128 -16.04 1.23 11.91
C SER A 128 -16.47 2.35 12.87
N PRO A 129 -17.74 2.38 13.31
CA PRO A 129 -18.15 3.26 14.40
C PRO A 129 -17.24 2.99 15.59
N LYS A 130 -16.49 4.00 16.04
CA LYS A 130 -15.72 3.87 17.28
C LYS A 130 -16.76 3.56 18.36
N GLN A 131 -16.77 2.33 18.87
CA GLN A 131 -17.42 2.08 20.14
C GLN A 131 -16.68 2.96 21.13
N SER A 132 -17.30 4.08 21.50
CA SER A 132 -16.88 4.90 22.61
C SER A 132 -16.68 3.94 23.78
N THR A 133 -15.44 3.69 24.16
CA THR A 133 -15.12 3.09 25.45
C THR A 133 -15.59 4.09 26.50
N ALA A 134 -16.88 4.01 26.83
CA ALA A 134 -17.39 4.55 28.06
C ALA A 134 -16.60 3.86 29.18
N PRO A 135 -16.06 4.61 30.16
CA PRO A 135 -15.45 4.00 31.32
C PRO A 135 -16.50 3.09 31.97
N ILE A 136 -16.17 1.81 32.12
CA ILE A 136 -17.00 0.86 32.85
C ILE A 136 -16.99 1.35 34.30
N THR A 137 -18.00 2.12 34.70
CA THR A 137 -18.23 2.45 36.09
C THR A 137 -18.64 1.15 36.78
N ALA A 138 -17.68 0.51 37.44
CA ALA A 138 -17.94 -0.66 38.28
C ALA A 138 -18.90 -0.25 39.41
N THR A 139 -20.18 -0.59 39.27
CA THR A 139 -21.14 -0.49 40.36
C THR A 139 -20.97 -1.72 41.23
N SER A 140 -20.16 -1.62 42.29
CA SER A 140 -20.12 -2.65 43.32
C SER A 140 -21.40 -2.55 44.15
N ILE A 141 -22.29 -3.53 43.98
CA ILE A 141 -23.42 -3.82 44.85
C ILE A 141 -22.87 -4.10 46.26
N LEU A 142 -23.18 -3.22 47.23
CA LEU A 142 -22.94 -3.50 48.65
C LEU A 142 -24.14 -4.29 49.18
N PHE A 143 -23.92 -5.57 49.47
CA PHE A 143 -24.88 -6.44 50.14
C PHE A 143 -25.16 -5.92 51.56
N GLY A 144 -26.44 -5.91 51.93
CA GLY A 144 -26.91 -5.57 53.26
C GLY A 144 -26.50 -6.61 54.31
N LEU A 145 -26.30 -6.09 55.52
CA LEU A 145 -26.43 -6.76 56.82
C LEU A 145 -27.09 -5.77 57.77
#